data_AF-A0A521ZJN7-F1
#
_entry.id   AF-A0A521ZJN7-F1
#
_cell.length_a   1.000
_cell.length_b   1.000
_cell.length_c   1.000
_cell.angle_alpha   90.00
_cell.angle_beta   90.00
_cell.angle_gamma   90.00
#
_symmetry.space_group_name_H-M   'P 1'
#
loop_
_entity.id
_entity.type
_entity.pdbx_description
1 polymer ?
#
loop_
_entity_poly.entity_id
_entity_poly.type
_entity_poly.pdbx_seq_one_letter_code
_entity_poly.pdbx_strand_id
1 'polypeptide(L)'
;MSDLPSFSAPVHRATWRGYLLAIAACGLTTGLTIPLHDWLELVNTVMLFLLVVVVIAARLGRGPAVLASFLSVGLFDFFYVPPRWSFAVSDVQYVLTFAVMLIVALIISHLTIGLRVRAQEAQQAAERSNALYALASQLAGALTIEQVCDATEQFAQQQLAARARLLLPAAHQARDSNVHEPLLPARPDQAPLDSTLTLLAQAAFQAPRNHSTQQLGDDGHLHAVLPLAGSTRSRGVLILSSRRTGARELDGHRSLLDALATLVATALERLHFVNVAHQTQLEMNDERLRGSILSALSHDIRTPLTSLFGLADTLTLMQPPLPGQARDMASAIRDQAMRLHRMVSNLLDMARLQTGQQAGQLPLRLEWQPIEEVIGASIQLLGHSLDDHPVKVHLDADLPLLSIDAVLMERVFGNLLENAAKYSPAH
;
A
#
# COMPACT_ATOMS: atom_id res chain seq x y z
N MET A 1 39.01 14.16 -25.73
CA MET A 1 39.36 12.86 -26.34
C MET A 1 38.29 11.88 -25.94
N SER A 2 37.49 11.46 -26.92
CA SER A 2 36.20 10.79 -26.79
C SER A 2 36.38 9.26 -26.74
N ASP A 3 36.16 8.66 -25.58
CA ASP A 3 36.07 7.20 -25.45
C ASP A 3 34.67 6.73 -25.86
N LEU A 4 34.59 6.22 -27.09
CA LEU A 4 33.41 5.55 -27.61
C LEU A 4 33.29 4.15 -26.99
N PRO A 5 32.11 3.73 -26.52
CA PRO A 5 31.89 2.35 -26.07
C PRO A 5 31.98 1.41 -27.28
N SER A 6 32.92 0.47 -27.22
CA SER A 6 33.03 -0.64 -28.16
C SER A 6 31.80 -1.54 -28.02
N PHE A 7 30.86 -1.40 -28.95
CA PHE A 7 29.79 -2.39 -29.16
C PHE A 7 30.43 -3.69 -29.67
N SER A 8 30.77 -4.60 -28.76
CA SER A 8 30.95 -6.01 -29.09
C SER A 8 29.57 -6.56 -29.44
N ALA A 9 29.24 -6.51 -30.73
CA ALA A 9 28.09 -7.22 -31.28
C ALA A 9 28.19 -8.69 -30.82
N PRO A 10 27.15 -9.27 -30.20
CA PRO A 10 27.17 -10.69 -29.88
C PRO A 10 27.31 -11.44 -31.20
N VAL A 11 28.48 -12.06 -31.41
CA VAL A 11 28.72 -13.00 -32.49
C VAL A 11 27.74 -14.15 -32.24
N HIS A 12 26.57 -14.05 -32.86
CA HIS A 12 25.59 -15.12 -32.87
C HIS A 12 26.32 -16.37 -33.32
N ARG A 13 26.47 -17.34 -32.41
CA ARG A 13 26.86 -18.70 -32.75
C ARG A 13 25.75 -19.25 -33.65
N ALA A 14 25.83 -18.95 -34.95
CA ALA A 14 25.26 -19.81 -35.96
C ALA A 14 25.96 -21.14 -35.74
N THR A 15 25.31 -22.01 -34.96
CA THR A 15 25.79 -23.35 -34.64
C THR A 15 26.27 -23.96 -35.94
N TRP A 16 27.48 -24.52 -35.98
CA TRP A 16 28.07 -25.14 -37.18
C TRP A 16 27.07 -25.98 -37.99
N ARG A 17 26.12 -26.62 -37.29
CA ARG A 17 24.91 -27.27 -37.85
C ARG A 17 24.20 -26.47 -38.94
N GLY A 18 24.03 -25.16 -38.79
CA GLY A 18 23.35 -24.32 -39.78
C GLY A 18 24.16 -24.09 -41.05
N TYR A 19 25.48 -23.99 -40.94
CA TYR A 19 26.37 -23.96 -42.11
C TYR A 19 26.39 -25.30 -42.83
N LEU A 20 26.43 -26.43 -42.09
CA LEU A 20 26.35 -27.76 -42.69
C LEU A 20 25.03 -27.98 -43.43
N LEU A 21 23.92 -27.54 -42.86
CA LEU A 21 22.60 -27.67 -43.48
C LEU A 21 22.50 -26.79 -44.74
N ALA A 22 23.11 -25.61 -44.74
CA ALA A 22 23.20 -24.77 -45.94
C ALA A 22 23.98 -25.45 -47.07
N ILE A 23 25.15 -26.04 -46.75
CA ILE A 23 25.95 -26.79 -47.73
C ILE A 23 25.17 -27.99 -48.28
N ALA A 24 24.53 -28.76 -47.39
CA ALA A 24 23.72 -29.90 -47.78
C ALA A 24 22.53 -29.52 -48.66
N ALA A 25 21.84 -28.42 -48.34
CA ALA A 25 20.70 -27.94 -49.12
C ALA A 25 21.13 -27.45 -50.52
N CYS A 26 22.22 -26.69 -50.63
CA CYS A 26 22.78 -26.29 -51.93
C CYS A 26 23.22 -27.51 -52.75
N GLY A 27 23.92 -28.46 -52.13
CA GLY A 27 24.35 -29.70 -52.79
C GLY A 27 23.18 -30.57 -53.25
N LEU A 28 22.13 -30.69 -52.44
CA LEU A 28 20.91 -31.43 -52.79
C LEU A 28 20.16 -30.76 -53.95
N THR A 29 20.13 -29.42 -53.97
CA THR A 29 19.53 -28.66 -55.06
C THR A 29 20.27 -28.90 -56.37
N THR A 30 21.61 -28.87 -56.34
CA THR A 30 22.44 -29.20 -57.50
C THR A 30 22.22 -30.65 -57.95
N GLY A 31 22.23 -31.60 -57.02
CA GLY A 31 22.01 -33.03 -57.34
C GLY A 31 20.63 -33.30 -57.94
N LEU A 32 19.60 -32.58 -57.52
CA LEU A 32 18.24 -32.69 -58.07
C LEU A 32 18.11 -32.01 -59.44
N THR A 33 18.84 -30.93 -59.68
CA THR A 33 18.72 -30.14 -60.93
C THR A 33 19.54 -30.71 -62.09
N ILE A 34 20.66 -31.41 -61.83
CA ILE A 34 21.50 -32.05 -62.86
C ILE A 34 20.72 -33.02 -63.77
N PRO A 35 19.93 -33.98 -63.28
CA PRO A 35 19.19 -34.90 -64.15
C PRO A 35 18.00 -34.24 -64.87
N LEU A 36 17.56 -33.07 -64.40
CA LEU A 36 16.46 -32.31 -64.99
C LEU A 36 16.97 -31.23 -65.96
N HIS A 37 18.27 -31.16 -66.23
CA HIS A 37 18.89 -30.12 -67.06
C HIS A 37 18.31 -30.05 -68.48
N ASP A 38 17.88 -31.18 -69.05
CA ASP A 38 17.29 -31.23 -70.39
C ASP A 38 15.84 -30.69 -70.44
N TRP A 39 15.20 -30.54 -69.27
CA TRP A 39 13.80 -30.12 -69.12
C TRP A 39 13.67 -28.70 -68.53
N LEU A 40 14.74 -28.18 -67.92
CA LEU A 40 14.75 -26.89 -67.24
C LEU A 40 15.60 -25.88 -68.01
N GLU A 41 14.99 -24.76 -68.39
CA GLU A 41 15.73 -23.60 -68.87
C GLU A 41 16.66 -23.04 -67.79
N LEU A 42 17.78 -22.44 -68.22
CA LEU A 42 18.81 -21.89 -67.35
C LEU A 42 18.25 -20.89 -66.31
N VAL A 43 17.23 -20.12 -66.69
CA VAL A 43 16.54 -19.15 -65.82
C VAL A 43 15.78 -19.83 -64.68
N ASN A 44 15.09 -20.94 -64.95
CA ASN A 44 14.31 -21.67 -63.95
C ASN A 44 15.22 -22.33 -62.90
N THR A 45 16.41 -22.79 -63.33
CA THR A 45 17.43 -23.34 -62.42
C THR A 45 17.95 -22.28 -61.45
N VAL A 46 18.23 -21.06 -61.91
CA VAL A 46 18.62 -19.93 -61.03
C VAL A 46 17.54 -19.65 -59.99
N MET A 47 16.26 -19.65 -60.40
CA MET A 47 15.15 -19.38 -59.49
C MET A 47 15.05 -20.44 -58.38
N LEU A 48 15.34 -21.71 -58.68
CA LEU A 48 15.42 -22.79 -57.69
C LEU A 48 16.55 -22.54 -56.66
N PHE A 49 17.73 -22.15 -57.12
CA PHE A 49 18.83 -21.78 -56.23
C PHE A 49 18.47 -20.57 -55.36
N LEU A 50 17.87 -19.53 -55.95
CA LEU A 50 17.39 -18.36 -55.21
C LEU A 50 16.36 -18.75 -54.15
N LEU A 51 15.41 -19.64 -54.48
CA LEU A 51 14.41 -20.14 -53.55
C LEU A 51 15.05 -20.83 -52.33
N VAL A 52 16.08 -21.65 -52.56
CA VAL A 52 16.80 -22.35 -51.49
C VAL A 52 17.55 -21.37 -50.60
N VAL A 53 18.22 -20.38 -51.19
CA VAL A 53 18.88 -19.30 -50.44
C VAL A 53 17.88 -18.51 -49.59
N VAL A 54 16.68 -18.20 -50.12
CA VAL A 54 15.60 -17.54 -49.38
C VAL A 54 15.15 -18.39 -48.18
N VAL A 55 14.92 -19.69 -48.37
CA VAL A 55 14.51 -20.61 -47.30
C VAL A 55 15.58 -20.70 -46.21
N ILE A 56 16.85 -20.81 -46.60
CA ILE A 56 17.99 -20.83 -45.66
C ILE A 56 18.07 -19.51 -44.90
N ALA A 57 17.91 -18.37 -45.58
CA ALA A 57 17.92 -17.05 -44.94
C ALA A 57 16.80 -16.89 -43.90
N ALA A 58 15.58 -17.32 -44.22
CA ALA A 58 14.44 -17.25 -43.32
C ALA A 58 14.59 -18.16 -42.08
N ARG A 59 15.10 -19.39 -42.27
CA ARG A 59 15.21 -20.41 -41.20
C ARG A 59 16.49 -20.27 -40.38
N LEU A 60 17.66 -20.18 -41.04
CA LEU A 60 18.99 -20.34 -40.42
C LEU A 60 19.75 -19.02 -40.19
N GLY A 61 19.26 -17.89 -40.68
CA GLY A 61 19.83 -16.56 -40.44
C GLY A 61 20.98 -16.17 -41.40
N ARG A 62 21.63 -15.03 -41.11
CA ARG A 62 22.56 -14.35 -42.05
C ARG A 62 23.77 -15.16 -42.47
N GLY A 63 24.49 -15.76 -41.51
CA GLY A 63 25.75 -16.45 -41.79
C GLY A 63 25.59 -17.60 -42.79
N PRO A 64 24.73 -18.60 -42.50
CA PRO A 64 24.45 -19.69 -43.42
C PRO A 64 23.86 -19.24 -44.77
N ALA A 65 23.07 -18.17 -44.81
CA ALA A 65 22.50 -17.64 -46.05
C ALA A 65 23.54 -17.00 -46.97
N VAL A 66 24.50 -16.26 -46.41
CA VAL A 66 25.61 -15.70 -47.19
C VAL A 66 26.45 -16.84 -47.78
N LEU A 67 26.78 -17.86 -46.97
CA LEU A 67 27.49 -19.04 -47.46
C LEU A 67 26.68 -19.79 -48.55
N ALA A 68 25.37 -19.97 -48.35
CA ALA A 68 24.50 -20.60 -49.33
C ALA A 68 24.42 -19.80 -50.64
N SER A 69 24.41 -18.46 -50.59
CA SER A 69 24.43 -17.61 -51.77
C SER A 69 25.72 -17.78 -52.56
N PHE A 70 26.88 -17.73 -51.91
CA PHE A 70 28.17 -17.96 -52.57
C PHE A 70 28.28 -19.38 -53.14
N LEU A 71 27.85 -20.38 -52.38
CA LEU A 71 27.89 -21.77 -52.81
C LEU A 71 26.92 -22.04 -53.97
N SER A 72 25.72 -21.45 -53.94
CA SER A 72 24.74 -21.56 -55.03
C SER A 72 25.23 -20.88 -56.30
N VAL A 73 25.85 -19.70 -56.19
CA VAL A 73 26.49 -19.00 -57.32
C VAL A 73 27.60 -19.85 -57.91
N GLY A 74 28.50 -20.38 -57.09
CA GLY A 74 29.63 -21.19 -57.56
C GLY A 74 29.19 -22.54 -58.16
N LEU A 75 28.21 -23.21 -57.55
CA LEU A 75 27.64 -24.46 -58.10
C LEU A 75 26.87 -24.19 -59.39
N PHE A 76 26.15 -23.08 -59.47
CA PHE A 76 25.44 -22.71 -60.68
C PHE A 76 26.42 -22.44 -61.85
N ASP A 77 27.45 -21.63 -61.60
CA ASP A 77 28.48 -21.29 -62.59
C ASP A 77 29.20 -22.55 -63.10
N PHE A 78 29.67 -23.40 -62.19
CA PHE A 78 30.46 -24.57 -62.53
C PHE A 78 29.70 -25.63 -63.35
N PHE A 79 28.41 -25.87 -63.05
CA PHE A 79 27.62 -26.94 -63.67
C PHE A 79 26.79 -26.47 -64.86
N TYR A 80 26.28 -25.24 -64.85
CA TYR A 80 25.24 -24.80 -65.80
C TYR A 80 25.71 -23.76 -66.82
N VAL A 81 26.72 -22.93 -66.51
CA VAL A 81 27.22 -21.88 -67.42
C VAL A 81 28.28 -22.46 -68.38
N PRO A 82 28.19 -22.24 -69.71
CA PRO A 82 29.23 -22.65 -70.65
C PRO A 82 30.48 -21.73 -70.58
N PRO A 83 31.72 -22.24 -70.62
CA PRO A 83 32.13 -23.65 -70.68
C PRO A 83 31.97 -24.36 -69.33
N ARG A 84 31.19 -25.45 -69.33
CA ARG A 84 30.93 -26.26 -68.13
C ARG A 84 32.22 -26.85 -67.58
N TRP A 85 32.28 -27.09 -66.28
CA TRP A 85 33.46 -27.59 -65.56
C TRP A 85 34.63 -26.59 -65.48
N SER A 86 34.37 -25.29 -65.68
CA SER A 86 35.37 -24.24 -65.57
C SER A 86 34.76 -22.96 -64.99
N PHE A 87 35.55 -22.22 -64.20
CA PHE A 87 35.18 -20.90 -63.67
C PHE A 87 35.55 -19.78 -64.66
N ALA A 88 35.17 -19.94 -65.93
CA ALA A 88 35.48 -18.97 -66.98
C ALA A 88 34.36 -17.92 -67.06
N VAL A 89 34.46 -16.87 -66.24
CA VAL A 89 33.48 -15.77 -66.21
C VAL A 89 33.73 -14.83 -67.39
N SER A 90 33.10 -15.11 -68.54
CA SER A 90 33.24 -14.30 -69.76
C SER A 90 31.97 -13.56 -70.19
N ASP A 91 30.83 -13.75 -69.50
CA ASP A 91 29.55 -13.13 -69.87
C ASP A 91 28.99 -12.22 -68.76
N VAL A 92 28.76 -10.95 -69.12
CA VAL A 92 28.24 -9.89 -68.22
C VAL A 92 26.82 -10.21 -67.75
N GLN A 93 26.07 -11.02 -68.51
CA GLN A 93 24.69 -11.40 -68.17
C GLN A 93 24.60 -12.19 -66.85
N TYR A 94 25.57 -13.06 -66.53
CA TYR A 94 25.56 -13.85 -65.29
C TYR A 94 26.02 -13.05 -64.06
N VAL A 95 26.89 -12.05 -64.26
CA VAL A 95 27.31 -11.13 -63.20
C VAL A 95 26.10 -10.38 -62.61
N LEU A 96 25.15 -9.97 -63.47
CA LEU A 96 23.91 -9.34 -63.02
C LEU A 96 23.07 -10.29 -62.15
N THR A 97 22.94 -11.55 -62.56
CA THR A 97 22.21 -12.57 -61.80
C THR A 97 22.84 -12.82 -60.42
N PHE A 98 24.18 -12.87 -60.35
CA PHE A 98 24.90 -13.03 -59.08
C PHE A 98 24.70 -11.83 -58.15
N ALA A 99 24.74 -10.61 -58.68
CA ALA A 99 24.48 -9.39 -57.92
C ALA A 99 23.05 -9.37 -57.36
N VAL A 100 22.05 -9.74 -58.18
CA VAL A 100 20.64 -9.82 -57.75
C VAL A 100 20.45 -10.87 -56.66
N MET A 101 21.01 -12.08 -56.82
CA MET A 101 20.93 -13.13 -55.79
C MET A 101 21.55 -12.67 -54.47
N LEU A 102 22.72 -12.01 -54.51
CA LEU A 102 23.37 -11.49 -53.32
C LEU A 102 22.54 -10.40 -52.64
N ILE A 103 21.97 -9.46 -53.40
CA ILE A 103 21.10 -8.39 -52.87
C ILE A 103 19.85 -8.98 -52.21
N VAL A 104 19.17 -9.93 -52.87
CA VAL A 104 18.00 -10.61 -52.32
C VAL A 104 18.34 -11.33 -51.01
N ALA A 105 19.45 -12.06 -50.97
CA ALA A 105 19.93 -12.73 -49.76
C ALA A 105 20.21 -11.73 -48.62
N LEU A 106 20.82 -10.58 -48.92
CA LEU A 106 21.11 -9.53 -47.95
C LEU A 106 19.84 -8.85 -47.41
N ILE A 107 18.86 -8.56 -48.26
CA ILE A 107 17.58 -7.96 -47.87
C ILE A 107 16.82 -8.90 -46.94
N ILE A 108 16.68 -10.18 -47.32
CA ILE A 108 15.98 -11.19 -46.51
C ILE A 108 16.70 -11.38 -45.17
N SER A 109 18.03 -11.41 -45.18
CA SER A 109 18.82 -11.47 -43.96
C SER A 109 18.56 -10.28 -43.04
N HIS A 110 18.49 -9.06 -43.57
CA HIS A 110 18.28 -7.85 -42.77
C HIS A 110 16.87 -7.84 -42.14
N LEU A 111 15.85 -8.14 -42.93
CA LEU A 111 14.45 -8.22 -42.47
C LEU A 111 14.28 -9.29 -41.39
N THR A 112 14.89 -10.47 -41.58
CA THR A 112 14.77 -11.58 -40.62
C THR A 112 15.41 -11.25 -39.27
N ILE A 113 16.57 -10.56 -39.27
CA ILE A 113 17.22 -10.12 -38.02
C ILE A 113 16.35 -9.08 -37.31
N GLY A 114 15.88 -8.06 -38.04
CA GLY A 114 15.06 -7.00 -37.46
C GLY A 114 13.77 -7.53 -36.83
N LEU A 115 13.09 -8.47 -37.49
CA LEU A 115 11.87 -9.09 -36.96
C LEU A 115 12.14 -9.91 -35.70
N ARG A 116 13.23 -10.69 -35.65
CA ARG A 116 13.57 -11.49 -34.47
C ARG A 116 13.94 -10.63 -33.27
N VAL A 117 14.74 -9.57 -33.48
CA VAL A 117 15.10 -8.64 -32.40
C VAL A 117 13.86 -7.97 -31.84
N ARG A 118 12.98 -7.43 -32.70
CA ARG A 118 11.71 -6.83 -32.26
C ARG A 118 10.81 -7.82 -31.53
N ALA A 119 10.72 -9.06 -32.01
CA ALA A 119 9.93 -10.10 -31.37
C ALA A 119 10.48 -10.45 -29.98
N GLN A 120 11.80 -10.54 -29.83
CA GLN A 120 12.45 -10.79 -28.54
C GLN A 120 12.28 -9.62 -27.58
N GLU A 121 12.46 -8.38 -28.03
CA GLU A 121 12.22 -7.18 -27.24
C GLU A 121 10.75 -7.10 -26.77
N ALA A 122 9.81 -7.37 -27.68
CA ALA A 122 8.39 -7.41 -27.35
C ALA A 122 8.05 -8.52 -26.34
N GLN A 123 8.67 -9.70 -26.48
CA GLN A 123 8.48 -10.80 -25.55
C GLN A 123 9.02 -10.46 -24.16
N GLN A 124 10.24 -9.89 -24.07
CA GLN A 124 10.81 -9.45 -22.80
C GLN A 124 9.96 -8.34 -22.14
N ALA A 125 9.43 -7.41 -22.92
CA ALA A 125 8.52 -6.39 -22.43
C ALA A 125 7.22 -7.00 -21.89
N ALA A 126 6.66 -8.00 -22.59
CA ALA A 126 5.47 -8.72 -22.15
C ALA A 126 5.71 -9.51 -20.86
N GLU A 127 6.84 -10.23 -20.76
CA GLU A 127 7.23 -10.97 -19.54
C GLU A 127 7.36 -10.03 -18.33
N ARG A 128 8.00 -8.87 -18.50
CA ARG A 128 8.11 -7.85 -17.44
C ARG A 128 6.74 -7.30 -17.03
N SER A 129 5.88 -7.00 -18.00
CA SER A 129 4.52 -6.50 -17.74
C SER A 129 3.68 -7.52 -16.97
N ASN A 130 3.75 -8.79 -17.38
CA ASN A 130 3.06 -9.89 -16.69
C ASN A 130 3.57 -10.09 -15.26
N ALA A 131 4.88 -9.98 -15.03
CA ALA A 131 5.45 -10.10 -13.69
C ALA A 131 4.99 -8.96 -12.78
N LEU A 132 4.97 -7.73 -13.27
CA LEU A 132 4.44 -6.57 -12.53
C LEU A 132 2.94 -6.70 -12.25
N TYR A 133 2.17 -7.17 -13.23
CA TYR A 133 0.74 -7.41 -13.05
C TYR A 133 0.47 -8.49 -11.98
N ALA A 134 1.22 -9.59 -12.02
CA ALA A 134 1.11 -10.65 -11.02
C ALA A 134 1.42 -10.14 -9.61
N LEU A 135 2.50 -9.35 -9.46
CA LEU A 135 2.82 -8.72 -8.19
C LEU A 135 1.72 -7.75 -7.74
N ALA A 136 1.24 -6.88 -8.63
CA ALA A 136 0.16 -5.94 -8.32
C ALA A 136 -1.11 -6.67 -7.85
N SER A 137 -1.45 -7.80 -8.48
CA SER A 137 -2.58 -8.64 -8.08
C SER A 137 -2.38 -9.30 -6.71
N GLN A 138 -1.19 -9.86 -6.43
CA GLN A 138 -0.87 -10.41 -5.11
C GLN A 138 -0.92 -9.34 -4.02
N LEU A 139 -0.31 -8.17 -4.27
CA LEU A 139 -0.35 -7.04 -3.36
C LEU A 139 -1.75 -6.46 -3.20
N ALA A 140 -2.63 -6.54 -4.20
CA ALA A 140 -4.04 -6.16 -4.08
C ALA A 140 -4.81 -7.06 -3.11
N GLY A 141 -4.50 -8.37 -3.10
CA GLY A 141 -5.11 -9.36 -2.20
C GLY A 141 -4.48 -9.44 -0.80
N ALA A 142 -3.33 -8.81 -0.58
CA ALA A 142 -2.65 -8.85 0.72
C ALA A 142 -3.47 -8.16 1.83
N LEU A 143 -3.63 -8.86 2.95
CA LEU A 143 -4.32 -8.41 4.17
C LEU A 143 -3.35 -8.10 5.32
N THR A 144 -2.09 -8.54 5.22
CA THR A 144 -1.07 -8.31 6.24
C THR A 144 0.22 -7.76 5.64
N ILE A 145 1.02 -7.09 6.47
CA ILE A 145 2.35 -6.58 6.10
C ILE A 145 3.28 -7.74 5.72
N GLU A 146 3.15 -8.89 6.38
CA GLU A 146 3.94 -10.10 6.08
C GLU A 146 3.71 -10.60 4.65
N GLN A 147 2.46 -10.64 4.19
CA GLN A 147 2.13 -11.01 2.81
C GLN A 147 2.73 -10.05 1.78
N VAL A 148 2.78 -8.75 2.11
CA VAL A 148 3.46 -7.75 1.27
C VAL A 148 4.97 -8.01 1.23
N CYS A 149 5.58 -8.33 2.37
CA CYS A 149 6.99 -8.70 2.42
C CYS A 149 7.29 -9.93 1.56
N ASP A 150 6.49 -11.00 1.69
CA ASP A 150 6.67 -12.25 0.94
C ASP A 150 6.56 -12.04 -0.56
N ALA A 151 5.52 -11.35 -1.03
CA ALA A 151 5.33 -11.08 -2.45
C ALA A 151 6.48 -10.22 -3.02
N THR A 152 6.94 -9.23 -2.25
CA THR A 152 8.05 -8.35 -2.66
C THR A 152 9.38 -9.08 -2.71
N GLU A 153 9.66 -9.94 -1.71
CA GLU A 153 10.87 -10.73 -1.64
C GLU A 153 10.93 -11.78 -2.76
N GLN A 154 9.82 -12.47 -3.02
CA GLN A 154 9.71 -13.41 -4.12
C GLN A 154 9.93 -12.72 -5.48
N PHE A 155 9.31 -11.56 -5.70
CA PHE A 155 9.49 -10.80 -6.92
C PHE A 155 10.94 -10.33 -7.11
N ALA A 156 11.55 -9.77 -6.07
CA ALA A 156 12.95 -9.33 -6.12
C ALA A 156 13.91 -10.48 -6.40
N GLN A 157 13.66 -11.66 -5.84
CA GLN A 157 14.49 -12.84 -6.07
C GLN A 157 14.34 -13.37 -7.49
N GLN A 158 13.11 -13.42 -8.03
CA GLN A 158 12.83 -13.98 -9.36
C GLN A 158 13.22 -13.03 -10.50
N GLN A 159 12.94 -11.74 -10.37
CA GLN A 159 13.12 -10.76 -11.47
C GLN A 159 14.43 -9.98 -11.39
N LEU A 160 14.98 -9.79 -10.17
CA LEU A 160 16.16 -8.93 -9.95
C LEU A 160 17.36 -9.70 -9.40
N ALA A 161 17.21 -11.00 -9.11
CA ALA A 161 18.20 -11.81 -8.39
C ALA A 161 18.71 -11.14 -7.10
N ALA A 162 17.84 -10.36 -6.44
CA ALA A 162 18.15 -9.53 -5.29
C ALA A 162 17.31 -9.98 -4.08
N ARG A 163 17.82 -9.71 -2.87
CA ARG A 163 17.06 -9.87 -1.62
C ARG A 163 16.36 -8.57 -1.27
N ALA A 164 15.08 -8.62 -0.94
CA ALA A 164 14.32 -7.47 -0.48
C ALA A 164 14.22 -7.43 1.05
N ARG A 165 14.36 -6.24 1.64
CA ARG A 165 14.04 -5.98 3.04
C ARG A 165 13.16 -4.74 3.13
N LEU A 166 12.03 -4.87 3.82
CA LEU A 166 11.10 -3.78 4.06
C LEU A 166 11.34 -3.18 5.43
N LEU A 167 11.51 -1.86 5.50
CA LEU A 167 11.62 -1.08 6.72
C LEU A 167 10.39 -0.20 6.88
N LEU A 168 9.78 -0.23 8.06
CA LEU A 168 8.58 0.52 8.40
C LEU A 168 8.83 1.42 9.61
N PRO A 169 8.19 2.59 9.70
CA PRO A 169 8.30 3.44 10.88
C PRO A 169 7.66 2.74 12.09
N ALA A 170 8.30 2.83 13.25
CA ALA A 170 7.71 2.37 14.51
C ALA A 170 6.40 3.14 14.76
N ALA A 171 5.28 2.42 14.88
CA ALA A 171 3.97 3.05 15.04
C ALA A 171 3.89 3.88 16.34
N HIS A 172 3.72 5.20 16.18
CA HIS A 172 3.09 6.12 17.13
C HIS A 172 3.62 6.13 18.58
N GLN A 173 4.93 6.36 18.75
CA GLN A 173 5.49 6.94 19.99
C GLN A 173 5.84 8.44 19.86
N ALA A 174 5.47 9.10 18.76
CA ALA A 174 5.68 10.53 18.59
C ALA A 174 4.48 11.34 19.09
N ARG A 175 4.25 11.36 20.41
CA ARG A 175 3.48 12.42 21.08
C ARG A 175 4.39 13.55 21.59
N ASP A 176 5.71 13.35 21.58
CA ASP A 176 6.70 14.38 21.85
C ASP A 176 7.44 14.78 20.57
N SER A 177 7.27 16.04 20.22
CA SER A 177 7.95 16.76 19.14
C SER A 177 9.48 16.69 19.29
N ASN A 178 10.15 16.17 18.24
CA ASN A 178 11.59 16.22 17.90
C ASN A 178 12.37 14.90 17.89
N VAL A 179 11.78 13.75 18.20
CA VAL A 179 12.45 12.45 18.00
C VAL A 179 12.07 11.87 16.63
N HIS A 180 13.05 11.67 15.76
CA HIS A 180 12.83 11.02 14.46
C HIS A 180 12.28 9.60 14.66
N GLU A 181 11.18 9.25 13.98
CA GLU A 181 10.63 7.90 14.00
C GLU A 181 11.69 6.91 13.45
N PRO A 182 12.20 5.97 14.27
CA PRO A 182 13.16 5.00 13.79
C PRO A 182 12.47 4.01 12.84
N LEU A 183 13.15 3.72 11.73
CA LEU A 183 12.76 2.66 10.81
C LEU A 183 13.16 1.30 11.39
N LEU A 184 12.19 0.39 11.49
CA LEU A 184 12.38 -0.97 11.96
C LEU A 184 12.12 -1.97 10.83
N PRO A 185 12.81 -3.13 10.81
CA PRO A 185 12.47 -4.21 9.91
C PRO A 185 11.01 -4.62 10.07
N ALA A 186 10.30 -4.76 8.96
CA ALA A 186 8.92 -5.26 8.96
C ALA A 186 8.82 -6.70 9.50
N ARG A 187 9.93 -7.44 9.48
CA ARG A 187 10.08 -8.78 10.06
C ARG A 187 11.05 -8.75 11.23
N PRO A 188 10.65 -9.21 12.44
CA PRO A 188 11.50 -9.18 13.62
C PRO A 188 12.72 -10.12 13.50
N ASP A 189 12.65 -11.19 12.70
CA ASP A 189 13.72 -12.18 12.55
C ASP A 189 14.86 -11.74 11.60
N GLN A 190 14.79 -10.54 11.04
CA GLN A 190 15.82 -10.06 10.12
C GLN A 190 17.04 -9.52 10.86
N ALA A 191 18.23 -9.89 10.39
CA ALA A 191 19.48 -9.38 10.92
C ALA A 191 19.51 -7.82 10.84
N PRO A 192 20.05 -7.16 11.88
CA PRO A 192 20.17 -5.71 11.89
C PRO A 192 20.95 -5.21 10.66
N LEU A 193 20.54 -4.06 10.14
CA LEU A 193 21.25 -3.41 9.05
C LEU A 193 22.50 -2.70 9.56
N ASP A 194 23.47 -2.56 8.66
CA ASP A 194 24.62 -1.70 8.89
C ASP A 194 24.18 -0.26 9.20
N SER A 195 24.99 0.44 10.00
CA SER A 195 24.73 1.82 10.40
C SER A 195 24.62 2.77 9.20
N THR A 196 25.41 2.54 8.14
CA THR A 196 25.38 3.31 6.90
C THR A 196 24.07 3.13 6.14
N LEU A 197 23.63 1.88 5.94
CA LEU A 197 22.35 1.58 5.28
C LEU A 197 21.16 2.09 6.08
N THR A 198 21.22 2.01 7.41
CA THR A 198 20.20 2.55 8.31
C THR A 198 20.06 4.07 8.13
N LEU A 199 21.18 4.80 8.06
CA LEU A 199 21.18 6.24 7.85
C LEU A 199 20.65 6.64 6.46
N LEU A 200 21.02 5.89 5.41
CA LEU A 200 20.49 6.11 4.06
C LEU A 200 18.99 5.84 3.97
N ALA A 201 18.53 4.76 4.60
CA ALA A 201 17.11 4.46 4.67
C ALA A 201 16.36 5.58 5.41
N GLN A 202 16.87 6.05 6.54
CA GLN A 202 16.26 7.14 7.28
C GLN A 202 16.20 8.43 6.45
N ALA A 203 17.28 8.78 5.75
CA ALA A 203 17.33 9.94 4.85
C ALA A 203 16.33 9.81 3.69
N ALA A 204 16.24 8.63 3.07
CA ALA A 204 15.29 8.35 2.00
C ALA A 204 13.83 8.41 2.49
N PHE A 205 13.56 8.02 3.73
CA PHE A 205 12.24 8.11 4.34
C PHE A 205 11.82 9.56 4.62
N GLN A 206 12.74 10.39 5.12
CA GLN A 206 12.48 11.80 5.45
C GLN A 206 12.33 12.69 4.21
N ALA A 207 13.15 12.46 3.19
CA ALA A 207 13.13 13.20 1.94
C ALA A 207 12.91 12.22 0.76
N PRO A 208 11.67 11.69 0.62
CA PRO A 208 11.37 10.73 -0.43
C PRO A 208 11.58 11.38 -1.79
N ARG A 209 12.57 10.89 -2.51
CA ARG A 209 12.73 11.15 -3.95
C ARG A 209 12.11 9.98 -4.69
N ASN A 210 11.44 10.22 -5.81
CA ASN A 210 10.77 9.18 -6.60
C ASN A 210 11.75 8.23 -7.33
N HIS A 211 12.97 8.07 -6.82
CA HIS A 211 14.02 7.30 -7.48
C HIS A 211 14.92 6.62 -6.46
N SER A 212 15.31 5.39 -6.78
CA SER A 212 16.21 4.58 -5.97
C SER A 212 17.58 5.25 -5.79
N THR A 213 18.10 5.27 -4.57
CA THR A 213 19.51 5.60 -4.29
C THR A 213 20.31 4.31 -4.24
N GLN A 214 21.39 4.21 -5.00
CA GLN A 214 22.25 3.03 -5.02
C GLN A 214 23.54 3.29 -4.25
N GLN A 215 23.95 2.36 -3.40
CA GLN A 215 25.21 2.40 -2.68
C GLN A 215 25.83 1.01 -2.59
N LEU A 216 27.14 0.92 -2.84
CA LEU A 216 27.90 -0.29 -2.59
C LEU A 216 28.18 -0.37 -1.09
N GLY A 217 27.72 -1.44 -0.44
CA GLY A 217 27.98 -1.70 0.97
C GLY A 217 29.37 -2.29 1.19
N ASP A 218 29.87 -2.19 2.41
CA ASP A 218 31.18 -2.72 2.82
C ASP A 218 31.24 -4.26 2.69
N ASP A 219 30.07 -4.93 2.72
CA ASP A 219 29.90 -6.38 2.50
C ASP A 219 30.09 -6.82 1.03
N GLY A 220 30.40 -5.89 0.12
CA GLY A 220 30.51 -6.12 -1.32
C GLY A 220 29.17 -6.33 -2.02
N HIS A 221 28.05 -6.06 -1.34
CA HIS A 221 26.71 -6.07 -1.92
C HIS A 221 26.35 -4.68 -2.45
N LEU A 222 25.68 -4.64 -3.60
CA LEU A 222 25.06 -3.41 -4.08
C LEU A 222 23.66 -3.29 -3.48
N HIS A 223 23.42 -2.19 -2.78
CA HIS A 223 22.15 -1.88 -2.14
C HIS A 223 21.42 -0.78 -2.90
N ALA A 224 20.20 -1.05 -3.34
CA ALA A 224 19.28 -0.03 -3.82
C ALA A 224 18.26 0.28 -2.73
N VAL A 225 18.17 1.56 -2.34
CA VAL A 225 17.26 2.07 -1.31
C VAL A 225 16.13 2.82 -2.01
N LEU A 226 14.90 2.33 -1.86
CA LEU A 226 13.71 2.87 -2.51
C LEU A 226 12.73 3.38 -1.45
N PRO A 227 12.44 4.68 -1.41
CA PRO A 227 11.42 5.20 -0.51
C PRO A 227 10.03 4.77 -0.99
N LEU A 228 9.19 4.38 -0.04
CA LEU A 228 7.82 3.96 -0.31
C LEU A 228 6.89 5.15 -0.09
N ALA A 229 6.95 6.10 -1.02
CA ALA A 229 6.15 7.31 -1.00
C ALA A 229 4.66 6.98 -1.21
N GLY A 230 3.86 7.14 -0.15
CA GLY A 230 2.40 7.14 -0.25
C GLY A 230 1.87 8.50 -0.70
N SER A 231 0.55 8.60 -0.85
CA SER A 231 -0.14 9.84 -1.22
C SER A 231 -0.02 10.96 -0.19
N THR A 232 0.14 10.59 1.09
CA THR A 232 0.15 11.51 2.24
C THR A 232 1.52 11.65 2.90
N ARG A 233 2.21 10.52 3.08
CA ARG A 233 3.54 10.44 3.68
C ARG A 233 4.27 9.19 3.20
N SER A 234 5.58 9.16 3.35
CA SER A 234 6.34 7.92 3.17
C SER A 234 5.87 6.86 4.16
N ARG A 235 5.60 5.65 3.67
CA ARG A 235 5.12 4.51 4.48
C ARG A 235 6.25 3.60 4.95
N GLY A 236 7.45 3.77 4.40
CA GLY A 236 8.61 2.96 4.71
C GLY A 236 9.68 3.07 3.64
N VAL A 237 10.64 2.15 3.70
CA VAL A 237 11.74 2.06 2.75
C VAL A 237 11.96 0.60 2.38
N LEU A 238 12.13 0.35 1.08
CA LEU A 238 12.49 -0.95 0.53
C LEU A 238 13.98 -0.95 0.20
N ILE A 239 14.71 -1.95 0.71
CA ILE A 239 16.13 -2.15 0.42
C ILE A 239 16.27 -3.41 -0.42
N LEU A 240 16.90 -3.30 -1.57
CA LEU A 240 17.24 -4.41 -2.44
C LEU A 240 18.75 -4.64 -2.41
N SER A 241 19.18 -5.84 -2.05
CA SER A 241 20.60 -6.19 -1.92
C SER A 241 20.96 -7.28 -2.93
N SER A 242 21.90 -7.02 -3.84
CA SER A 242 22.39 -8.01 -4.82
C SER A 242 23.92 -8.14 -4.81
N ARG A 243 24.41 -9.37 -5.00
CA ARG A 243 25.84 -9.67 -5.28
C ARG A 243 26.14 -9.85 -6.76
N ARG A 244 25.14 -10.25 -7.54
CA ARG A 244 25.31 -10.70 -8.93
C ARG A 244 25.07 -9.58 -9.93
N THR A 245 24.25 -8.61 -9.56
CA THR A 245 23.78 -7.53 -10.42
C THR A 245 24.70 -6.32 -10.24
N GLY A 246 25.37 -5.88 -11.30
CA GLY A 246 26.19 -4.67 -11.26
C GLY A 246 25.35 -3.39 -11.27
N ALA A 247 25.92 -2.26 -10.86
CA ALA A 247 25.22 -0.96 -10.82
C ALA A 247 24.57 -0.59 -12.17
N ARG A 248 25.27 -0.86 -13.27
CA ARG A 248 24.80 -0.57 -14.63
C ARG A 248 23.58 -1.39 -15.06
N GLU A 249 23.41 -2.59 -14.49
CA GLU A 249 22.28 -3.46 -14.78
C GLU A 249 21.03 -3.06 -13.97
N LEU A 250 21.22 -2.63 -12.72
CA LEU A 250 20.15 -2.03 -11.91
C LEU A 250 19.67 -0.68 -12.49
N ASP A 251 20.57 0.14 -13.02
CA ASP A 251 20.20 1.36 -13.75
C ASP A 251 19.31 1.08 -14.97
N GLY A 252 19.57 -0.03 -15.67
CA GLY A 252 18.72 -0.50 -16.78
C GLY A 252 17.30 -0.90 -16.34
N HIS A 253 17.10 -1.16 -15.05
CA HIS A 253 15.82 -1.56 -14.45
C HIS A 253 15.17 -0.45 -13.62
N ARG A 254 15.61 0.81 -13.72
CA ARG A 254 15.07 1.91 -12.89
C ARG A 254 13.55 2.05 -12.94
N SER A 255 12.95 1.98 -14.12
CA SER A 255 11.49 2.02 -14.26
C SER A 255 10.78 0.86 -13.56
N LEU A 256 11.41 -0.32 -13.52
CA LEU A 256 10.88 -1.50 -12.82
C LEU A 256 10.96 -1.32 -11.30
N LEU A 257 12.07 -0.76 -10.82
CA LEU A 257 12.29 -0.43 -9.41
C LEU A 257 11.30 0.62 -8.90
N ASP A 258 11.09 1.69 -9.67
CA ASP A 258 10.13 2.75 -9.31
C ASP A 258 8.70 2.21 -9.32
N ALA A 259 8.34 1.34 -10.28
CA ALA A 259 7.04 0.66 -10.30
C ALA A 259 6.86 -0.27 -9.09
N LEU A 260 7.88 -1.05 -8.73
CA LEU A 260 7.90 -1.91 -7.55
C LEU A 260 7.67 -1.10 -6.27
N ALA A 261 8.43 -0.01 -6.07
CA ALA A 261 8.28 0.87 -4.92
C ALA A 261 6.86 1.45 -4.84
N THR A 262 6.30 1.89 -5.98
CA THR A 262 4.94 2.45 -6.05
C THR A 262 3.88 1.41 -5.66
N LEU A 263 3.99 0.18 -6.18
CA LEU A 263 3.05 -0.90 -5.87
C LEU A 263 3.09 -1.29 -4.38
N VAL A 264 4.29 -1.42 -3.80
CA VAL A 264 4.47 -1.74 -2.39
C VAL A 264 3.98 -0.60 -1.50
N ALA A 265 4.30 0.65 -1.83
CA ALA A 265 3.82 1.82 -1.11
C ALA A 265 2.29 1.89 -1.09
N THR A 266 1.65 1.68 -2.25
CA THR A 266 0.19 1.66 -2.39
C THR A 266 -0.44 0.54 -1.54
N ALA A 267 0.16 -0.65 -1.51
CA ALA A 267 -0.32 -1.76 -0.71
C ALA A 267 -0.22 -1.48 0.80
N LEU A 268 0.91 -0.94 1.26
CA LEU A 268 1.11 -0.56 2.66
C LEU A 268 0.18 0.57 3.10
N GLU A 269 -0.04 1.55 2.23
CA GLU A 269 -0.98 2.64 2.51
C GLU A 269 -2.42 2.14 2.63
N ARG A 270 -2.85 1.24 1.73
CA ARG A 270 -4.16 0.57 1.84
C ARG A 270 -4.29 -0.17 3.17
N LEU A 271 -3.31 -1.00 3.52
CA LEU A 271 -3.33 -1.76 4.78
C LEU A 271 -3.40 -0.85 6.00
N HIS A 272 -2.66 0.26 5.99
CA HIS A 272 -2.72 1.26 7.05
C HIS A 272 -4.12 1.89 7.16
N PHE A 273 -4.70 2.36 6.05
CA PHE A 273 -6.03 2.99 6.09
C PHE A 273 -7.13 2.02 6.49
N VAL A 274 -7.05 0.76 6.06
CA VAL A 274 -7.98 -0.29 6.52
C VAL A 274 -7.86 -0.49 8.03
N ASN A 275 -6.64 -0.53 8.58
CA ASN A 275 -6.44 -0.69 10.02
C ASN A 275 -6.95 0.53 10.81
N VAL A 276 -6.63 1.76 10.37
CA VAL A 276 -7.13 2.99 10.99
C VAL A 276 -8.67 3.02 10.96
N ALA A 277 -9.30 2.75 9.81
CA ALA A 277 -10.75 2.71 9.70
C ALA A 277 -11.38 1.65 10.62
N HIS A 278 -10.78 0.46 10.71
CA HIS A 278 -11.25 -0.59 11.61
C HIS A 278 -11.13 -0.18 13.09
N GLN A 279 -10.01 0.43 13.50
CA GLN A 279 -9.83 0.92 14.87
C GLN A 279 -10.84 2.01 15.22
N THR A 280 -11.00 3.02 14.35
CA THR A 280 -12.00 4.08 14.56
C THR A 280 -13.42 3.51 14.63
N GLN A 281 -13.75 2.51 13.81
CA GLN A 281 -15.07 1.86 13.86
C GLN A 281 -15.29 1.11 15.18
N LEU A 282 -14.26 0.42 15.70
CA LEU A 282 -14.32 -0.25 17.00
C LEU A 282 -14.53 0.77 18.13
N GLU A 283 -13.78 1.87 18.12
CA GLU A 283 -13.93 2.95 19.10
C GLU A 283 -15.33 3.58 19.06
N MET A 284 -15.84 3.88 17.86
CA MET A 284 -17.20 4.42 17.69
C MET A 284 -18.28 3.45 18.16
N ASN A 285 -18.11 2.15 17.93
CA ASN A 285 -19.06 1.14 18.39
C ASN A 285 -19.03 1.00 19.91
N ASP A 286 -17.84 0.98 20.52
CA ASP A 286 -17.67 0.94 21.97
C ASP A 286 -18.35 2.16 22.63
N GLU A 287 -18.15 3.36 22.07
CA GLU A 287 -18.77 4.58 22.59
C GLU A 287 -20.30 4.59 22.44
N ARG A 288 -20.81 4.14 21.28
CA ARG A 288 -22.26 4.00 21.06
C ARG A 288 -22.91 2.99 22.01
N LEU A 289 -22.24 1.85 22.24
CA LEU A 289 -22.72 0.83 23.17
C LEU A 289 -22.74 1.36 24.60
N ARG A 290 -21.68 2.04 25.06
CA ARG A 290 -21.65 2.71 26.37
C ARG A 290 -22.82 3.69 26.52
N GLY A 291 -23.02 4.58 25.55
CA GLY A 291 -24.10 5.56 25.58
C GLY A 291 -25.49 4.93 25.60
N SER A 292 -25.72 3.90 24.79
CA SER A 292 -27.02 3.19 24.74
C SER A 292 -27.32 2.44 26.03
N ILE A 293 -26.34 1.73 26.58
CA ILE A 293 -26.48 1.00 27.85
C ILE A 293 -26.76 1.96 29.00
N LEU A 294 -26.01 3.06 29.11
CA LEU A 294 -26.22 4.07 30.15
C LEU A 294 -27.60 4.74 30.04
N SER A 295 -28.09 4.97 28.82
CA SER A 295 -29.41 5.55 28.60
C SER A 295 -30.53 4.58 29.02
N ALA A 296 -30.46 3.32 28.59
CA ALA A 296 -31.44 2.29 28.93
C ALA A 296 -31.47 2.01 30.44
N LEU A 297 -30.29 1.80 31.05
CA LEU A 297 -30.17 1.54 32.48
C LEU A 297 -30.72 2.71 33.32
N SER A 298 -30.55 3.95 32.83
CA SER A 298 -31.06 5.13 33.53
C SER A 298 -32.59 5.16 33.60
N HIS A 299 -33.27 4.84 32.50
CA HIS A 299 -34.73 4.77 32.48
C HIS A 299 -35.25 3.59 33.32
N ASP A 300 -34.62 2.43 33.18
CA ASP A 300 -35.08 1.18 33.77
C ASP A 300 -34.84 1.11 35.28
N ILE A 301 -33.84 1.83 35.82
CA ILE A 301 -33.68 1.97 37.28
C ILE A 301 -34.56 3.10 37.84
N ARG A 302 -34.74 4.21 37.11
CA ARG A 302 -35.53 5.36 37.61
C ARG A 302 -36.97 4.95 37.91
N THR A 303 -37.61 4.22 37.00
CA THR A 303 -39.02 3.81 37.11
C THR A 303 -39.35 3.01 38.39
N PRO A 304 -38.69 1.88 38.69
CA PRO A 304 -38.97 1.11 39.90
C PRO A 304 -38.60 1.87 41.17
N LEU A 305 -37.58 2.73 41.12
CA LEU A 305 -37.15 3.49 42.28
C LEU A 305 -38.09 4.64 42.61
N THR A 306 -38.64 5.32 41.60
CA THR A 306 -39.72 6.31 41.76
C THR A 306 -40.97 5.64 42.32
N SER A 307 -41.30 4.42 41.87
CA SER A 307 -42.41 3.65 42.43
C SER A 307 -42.18 3.25 43.90
N LEU A 308 -40.99 2.75 44.23
CA LEU A 308 -40.63 2.36 45.60
C LEU A 308 -40.65 3.58 46.53
N PHE A 309 -40.08 4.70 46.10
CA PHE A 309 -40.14 5.96 46.84
C PHE A 309 -41.59 6.43 47.03
N GLY A 310 -42.41 6.45 45.98
CA GLY A 310 -43.82 6.86 46.08
C GLY A 310 -44.66 5.95 46.99
N LEU A 311 -44.44 4.64 46.96
CA LEU A 311 -45.07 3.68 47.88
C LEU A 311 -44.62 3.90 49.32
N ALA A 312 -43.33 4.11 49.55
CA ALA A 312 -42.81 4.40 50.88
C ALA A 312 -43.32 5.74 51.42
N ASP A 313 -43.41 6.76 50.56
CA ASP A 313 -43.89 8.09 50.92
C ASP A 313 -45.40 8.09 51.23
N THR A 314 -46.20 7.37 50.43
CA THR A 314 -47.64 7.18 50.71
C THR A 314 -47.88 6.42 52.02
N LEU A 315 -47.05 5.44 52.38
CA LEU A 315 -47.10 4.80 53.71
C LEU A 315 -46.88 5.82 54.83
N THR A 316 -45.96 6.78 54.64
CA THR A 316 -45.70 7.83 55.65
C THR A 316 -46.79 8.89 55.75
N LEU A 317 -47.53 9.15 54.66
CA LEU A 317 -48.59 10.17 54.58
C LEU A 317 -50.01 9.64 54.89
N MET A 318 -50.16 8.33 55.12
CA MET A 318 -51.45 7.67 55.29
C MET A 318 -52.21 8.14 56.56
N GLN A 319 -53.53 8.24 56.50
CA GLN A 319 -54.39 8.51 57.66
C GLN A 319 -55.48 7.43 57.85
N PRO A 320 -55.70 6.92 59.08
CA PRO A 320 -54.95 7.20 60.30
C PRO A 320 -53.51 6.67 60.21
N PRO A 321 -52.54 7.34 60.86
CA PRO A 321 -51.13 7.06 60.62
C PRO A 321 -50.72 5.71 61.22
N LEU A 322 -49.75 5.05 60.58
CA LEU A 322 -49.26 3.72 60.98
C LEU A 322 -48.89 3.66 62.48
N PRO A 323 -49.14 2.53 63.16
CA PRO A 323 -48.73 2.32 64.54
C PRO A 323 -47.20 2.25 64.67
N GLY A 324 -46.66 2.79 65.78
CA GLY A 324 -45.25 3.16 66.00
C GLY A 324 -44.20 2.45 65.15
N GLN A 325 -43.97 1.17 65.43
CA GLN A 325 -42.90 0.39 64.78
C GLN A 325 -43.05 0.30 63.24
N ALA A 326 -44.28 0.24 62.73
CA ALA A 326 -44.55 0.21 61.28
C ALA A 326 -44.32 1.59 60.63
N ARG A 327 -44.55 2.68 61.38
CA ARG A 327 -44.24 4.05 60.92
C ARG A 327 -42.74 4.28 60.83
N ASP A 328 -41.98 3.82 61.83
CA ASP A 328 -40.53 3.95 61.85
C ASP A 328 -39.89 3.15 60.71
N MET A 329 -40.39 1.92 60.46
CA MET A 329 -39.96 1.12 59.30
C MET A 329 -40.31 1.78 57.96
N ALA A 330 -41.51 2.36 57.81
CA ALA A 330 -41.91 3.07 56.58
C ALA A 330 -41.04 4.31 56.32
N SER A 331 -40.72 5.10 57.36
CA SER A 331 -39.81 6.23 57.26
C SER A 331 -38.40 5.78 56.86
N ALA A 332 -37.88 4.74 57.49
CA ALA A 332 -36.56 4.20 57.15
C ALA A 332 -36.48 3.69 55.69
N ILE A 333 -37.53 3.04 55.19
CA ILE A 333 -37.62 2.61 53.79
C ILE A 333 -37.64 3.82 52.85
N ARG A 334 -38.43 4.85 53.17
CA ARG A 334 -38.51 6.09 52.37
C ARG A 334 -37.15 6.79 52.29
N ASP A 335 -36.49 6.98 53.44
CA ASP A 335 -35.20 7.68 53.50
C ASP A 335 -34.12 6.91 52.73
N GLN A 336 -34.12 5.58 52.83
CA GLN A 336 -33.19 4.73 52.07
C GLN A 336 -33.50 4.70 50.57
N ALA A 337 -34.78 4.69 50.18
CA ALA A 337 -35.20 4.78 48.78
C ALA A 337 -34.78 6.11 48.16
N MET A 338 -34.96 7.22 48.88
CA MET A 338 -34.54 8.55 48.46
C MET A 338 -33.02 8.65 48.32
N ARG A 339 -32.27 8.03 49.24
CA ARG A 339 -30.80 7.97 49.18
C ARG A 339 -30.31 7.18 47.97
N LEU A 340 -30.91 6.01 47.70
CA LEU A 340 -30.63 5.22 46.49
C LEU A 340 -30.95 6.02 45.22
N HIS A 341 -32.04 6.78 45.21
CA HIS A 341 -32.44 7.59 44.05
C HIS A 341 -31.42 8.66 43.72
N ARG A 342 -30.98 9.40 44.73
CA ARG A 342 -29.92 10.39 44.58
C ARG A 342 -28.62 9.75 44.11
N MET A 343 -28.21 8.63 44.71
CA MET A 343 -26.96 7.95 44.36
C MET A 343 -26.95 7.43 42.92
N VAL A 344 -28.02 6.75 42.51
CA VAL A 344 -28.17 6.21 41.15
C VAL A 344 -28.24 7.35 40.13
N SER A 345 -29.03 8.40 40.37
CA SER A 345 -29.14 9.51 39.43
C SER A 345 -27.77 10.18 39.26
N ASN A 346 -27.05 10.48 40.35
CA ASN A 346 -25.73 11.10 40.27
C ASN A 346 -24.71 10.26 39.50
N LEU A 347 -24.72 8.93 39.69
CA LEU A 347 -23.82 8.02 38.99
C LEU A 347 -24.11 7.99 37.48
N LEU A 348 -25.39 7.91 37.12
CA LEU A 348 -25.84 7.91 35.73
C LEU A 348 -25.60 9.25 35.03
N ASP A 349 -25.79 10.36 35.75
CA ASP A 349 -25.54 11.69 35.23
C ASP A 349 -24.04 11.92 35.02
N MET A 350 -23.18 11.44 35.94
CA MET A 350 -21.73 11.45 35.76
C MET A 350 -21.30 10.61 34.54
N ALA A 351 -21.87 9.41 34.39
CA ALA A 351 -21.57 8.54 33.26
C ALA A 351 -22.00 9.17 31.92
N ARG A 352 -23.18 9.81 31.87
CA ARG A 352 -23.65 10.56 30.68
C ARG A 352 -22.75 11.74 30.34
N LEU A 353 -22.30 12.49 31.35
CA LEU A 353 -21.38 13.61 31.17
C LEU A 353 -20.02 13.13 30.65
N GLN A 354 -19.47 12.03 31.17
CA GLN A 354 -18.21 11.46 30.69
C GLN A 354 -18.29 11.00 29.22
N THR A 355 -19.33 10.24 28.85
CA THR A 355 -19.58 9.81 27.46
C THR A 355 -19.77 11.02 26.53
N GLY A 356 -20.58 12.01 26.92
CA GLY A 356 -20.78 13.22 26.12
C GLY A 356 -19.52 14.09 25.97
N GLN A 357 -18.67 14.13 27.01
CA GLN A 357 -17.40 14.86 26.99
C GLN A 357 -16.37 14.19 26.07
N GLN A 358 -16.33 12.85 26.04
CA GLN A 358 -15.45 12.08 25.16
C GLN A 358 -15.90 12.11 23.70
N ALA A 359 -17.22 12.10 23.45
CA ALA A 359 -17.80 12.18 22.10
C ALA A 359 -17.82 13.62 21.51
N GLY A 360 -17.36 14.63 22.27
CA GLY A 360 -17.43 16.04 21.85
C GLY A 360 -18.85 16.58 21.70
N GLN A 361 -19.84 15.87 22.24
CA GLN A 361 -21.27 16.16 22.15
C GLN A 361 -21.84 16.18 23.57
N LEU A 362 -21.43 17.15 24.38
CA LEU A 362 -22.20 17.51 25.57
C LEU A 362 -23.34 18.40 25.05
N PRO A 363 -24.61 17.96 25.06
CA PRO A 363 -25.72 18.81 24.63
C PRO A 363 -26.02 19.84 25.72
N LEU A 364 -25.11 20.79 25.93
CA LEU A 364 -25.32 21.94 26.81
C LEU A 364 -26.36 22.83 26.15
N ARG A 365 -27.45 23.10 26.88
CA ARG A 365 -28.45 24.09 26.45
C ARG A 365 -28.04 25.43 27.02
N LEU A 366 -27.10 26.07 26.33
CA LEU A 366 -26.60 27.38 26.72
C LEU A 366 -27.64 28.45 26.36
N GLU A 367 -28.22 29.06 27.39
CA GLU A 367 -29.17 30.16 27.27
C GLU A 367 -28.62 31.38 28.03
N TRP A 368 -28.93 32.58 27.54
CA TRP A 368 -28.55 33.83 28.21
C TRP A 368 -29.48 34.06 29.39
N GLN A 369 -28.98 33.85 30.60
CA GLN A 369 -29.77 33.94 31.82
C GLN A 369 -29.04 34.75 32.92
N PRO A 370 -29.79 35.49 33.75
CA PRO A 370 -29.24 36.15 34.92
C PRO A 370 -28.83 35.09 35.97
N ILE A 371 -27.60 35.19 36.48
CA ILE A 371 -27.07 34.23 37.46
C ILE A 371 -27.82 34.31 38.80
N GLU A 372 -28.41 35.46 39.10
CA GLU A 372 -29.23 35.74 40.27
C GLU A 372 -30.44 34.79 40.34
N GLU A 373 -31.09 34.55 39.20
CA GLU A 373 -32.25 33.65 39.11
C GLU A 373 -31.84 32.21 39.36
N VAL A 374 -30.71 31.78 38.79
CA VAL A 374 -30.18 30.42 38.96
C VAL A 374 -29.75 30.17 40.42
N ILE A 375 -29.07 31.13 41.06
CA ILE A 375 -28.70 31.05 42.48
C ILE A 375 -29.95 31.05 43.36
N GLY A 376 -30.92 31.93 43.08
CA GLY A 376 -32.18 32.00 43.81
C GLY A 376 -32.97 30.70 43.74
N ALA A 377 -33.13 30.12 42.54
CA ALA A 377 -33.77 28.84 42.32
C ALA A 377 -33.06 27.71 43.09
N SER A 378 -31.73 27.70 43.08
CA SER A 378 -30.93 26.70 43.80
C SER A 378 -31.14 26.73 45.32
N ILE A 379 -31.15 27.93 45.91
CA ILE A 379 -31.39 28.12 47.35
C ILE A 379 -32.82 27.70 47.71
N GLN A 380 -33.79 28.07 46.87
CA GLN A 380 -35.20 27.74 47.09
C GLN A 380 -35.44 26.22 47.00
N LEU A 381 -34.69 25.51 46.15
CA LEU A 381 -34.78 24.06 45.98
C LEU A 381 -34.29 23.27 47.22
N LEU A 382 -33.30 23.80 47.93
CA LEU A 382 -32.77 23.19 49.16
C LEU A 382 -33.67 23.41 50.38
N GLY A 383 -34.41 24.52 50.42
CA GLY A 383 -35.45 24.82 51.41
C GLY A 383 -35.02 24.53 52.85
N HIS A 384 -35.78 23.66 53.53
CA HIS A 384 -35.56 23.27 54.93
C HIS A 384 -34.19 22.63 55.23
N SER A 385 -33.46 22.18 54.19
CA SER A 385 -32.10 21.62 54.37
C SER A 385 -31.07 22.67 54.78
N LEU A 386 -31.42 23.95 54.66
CA LEU A 386 -30.59 25.10 55.02
C LEU A 386 -31.11 25.85 56.27
N ASP A 387 -32.14 25.34 56.96
CA ASP A 387 -32.79 26.06 58.07
C ASP A 387 -31.81 26.41 59.21
N ASP A 388 -30.86 25.52 59.50
CA ASP A 388 -29.81 25.73 60.51
C ASP A 388 -28.60 26.54 59.98
N HIS A 389 -28.61 26.93 58.70
CA HIS A 389 -27.48 27.53 57.98
C HIS A 389 -27.94 28.63 56.99
N PRO A 390 -28.22 29.86 57.46
CA PRO A 390 -28.71 30.93 56.61
C PRO A 390 -27.68 31.34 55.53
N VAL A 391 -28.07 31.22 54.27
CA VAL A 391 -27.23 31.56 53.11
C VAL A 391 -27.25 33.08 52.87
N LYS A 392 -26.07 33.73 52.92
CA LYS A 392 -25.91 35.14 52.55
C LYS A 392 -25.42 35.26 51.12
N VAL A 393 -26.22 35.87 50.25
CA VAL A 393 -25.88 36.09 48.83
C VAL A 393 -25.33 37.51 48.67
N HIS A 394 -24.13 37.61 48.09
CA HIS A 394 -23.49 38.88 47.75
C HIS A 394 -23.22 38.90 46.25
N LEU A 395 -24.02 39.69 45.51
CA LEU A 395 -23.94 39.86 44.06
C LEU A 395 -23.96 41.36 43.74
N ASP A 396 -23.18 41.78 42.75
CA ASP A 396 -23.19 43.17 42.26
C ASP A 396 -24.47 43.43 41.44
N ALA A 397 -25.03 44.63 41.53
CA ALA A 397 -26.32 44.96 40.91
C ALA A 397 -26.30 45.00 39.37
N ASP A 398 -25.12 45.14 38.76
CA ASP A 398 -24.93 45.33 37.31
C ASP A 398 -24.30 44.09 36.64
N LEU A 399 -24.61 42.89 37.11
CA LEU A 399 -24.07 41.65 36.53
C LEU A 399 -24.65 41.40 35.11
N PRO A 400 -23.80 41.04 34.13
CA PRO A 400 -24.25 40.72 32.79
C PRO A 400 -24.94 39.34 32.76
N LEU A 401 -25.85 39.17 31.80
CA LEU A 401 -26.41 37.84 31.48
C LEU A 401 -25.27 36.88 31.11
N LEU A 402 -25.36 35.63 31.57
CA LEU A 402 -24.39 34.58 31.29
C LEU A 402 -25.00 33.55 30.35
N SER A 403 -24.19 33.07 29.39
CA SER A 403 -24.57 31.95 28.53
C SER A 403 -24.27 30.64 29.26
N ILE A 404 -25.27 30.11 29.96
CA ILE A 404 -25.15 28.94 30.84
C ILE A 404 -26.29 27.94 30.64
N ASP A 405 -26.06 26.68 31.04
CA ASP A 405 -27.12 25.68 31.19
C ASP A 405 -27.66 25.76 32.62
N ALA A 406 -28.82 26.41 32.77
CA ALA A 406 -29.44 26.71 34.07
C ALA A 406 -29.58 25.47 34.96
N VAL A 407 -30.07 24.37 34.37
CA VAL A 407 -30.41 23.14 35.09
C VAL A 407 -29.15 22.46 35.62
N LEU A 408 -28.07 22.44 34.83
CA LEU A 408 -26.78 21.92 35.29
C LEU A 408 -26.14 22.82 36.35
N MET A 409 -26.25 24.15 36.19
CA MET A 409 -25.71 25.11 37.16
C MET A 409 -26.47 25.08 38.49
N GLU A 410 -27.80 24.97 38.49
CA GLU A 410 -28.61 24.75 39.70
C GLU A 410 -28.13 23.52 40.47
N ARG A 411 -27.76 22.47 39.74
CA ARG A 411 -27.26 21.24 40.32
C ARG A 411 -25.87 21.38 40.93
N VAL A 412 -25.00 22.19 40.32
CA VAL A 412 -23.70 22.55 40.88
C VAL A 412 -23.88 23.31 42.18
N PHE A 413 -24.70 24.38 42.18
CA PHE A 413 -24.97 25.16 43.38
C PHE A 413 -25.64 24.33 44.48
N GLY A 414 -26.62 23.51 44.11
CA GLY A 414 -27.29 22.58 45.02
C GLY A 414 -26.31 21.65 45.75
N ASN A 415 -25.40 21.01 45.01
CA ASN A 415 -24.39 20.12 45.58
C ASN A 415 -23.39 20.87 46.49
N LEU A 416 -22.97 22.07 46.11
CA LEU A 416 -22.04 22.88 46.90
C LEU A 416 -22.67 23.35 48.21
N LEU A 417 -23.91 23.84 48.14
CA LEU A 417 -24.66 24.32 49.30
C LEU A 417 -25.04 23.16 50.24
N GLU A 418 -25.47 22.00 49.72
CA GLU A 418 -25.76 20.81 50.53
C GLU A 418 -24.49 20.32 51.25
N ASN A 419 -23.33 20.31 50.57
CA ASN A 419 -22.06 19.99 51.22
C ASN A 419 -21.70 21.01 52.30
N ALA A 420 -21.86 22.30 52.03
CA ALA A 420 -21.55 23.35 52.99
C ALA A 420 -22.40 23.21 54.27
N ALA A 421 -23.70 23.01 54.15
CA ALA A 421 -24.59 22.78 55.29
C ALA A 421 -24.19 21.52 56.08
N LYS A 422 -23.88 20.43 55.39
CA LYS A 422 -23.53 19.15 56.04
C LYS A 422 -22.23 19.18 56.84
N TYR A 423 -21.24 19.95 56.42
CA TYR A 423 -19.90 19.95 57.01
C TYR A 423 -19.57 21.22 57.80
N SER A 424 -20.50 22.16 57.89
CA SER A 424 -20.37 23.33 58.76
C SER A 424 -21.12 23.10 60.09
N PRO A 425 -20.64 23.67 61.22
CA PRO A 425 -21.39 23.65 62.47
C PRO A 425 -22.69 24.47 62.32
N ALA A 426 -23.79 23.96 62.91
CA ALA A 426 -25.07 24.67 62.96
C ALA A 426 -24.92 26.03 63.64
N HIS A 427 -25.57 27.05 63.08
CA HIS A 427 -25.23 28.45 63.37
C HIS A 427 -26.07 29.12 64.46
#